data_AF-A0A3L6Q303-F1
#
_entry.id   AF-A0A3L6Q303-F1
#
_cell.length_a   1.000
_cell.length_b   1.000
_cell.length_c   1.000
_cell.angle_alpha   90.00
_cell.angle_beta   90.00
_cell.angle_gamma   90.00
#
_symmetry.space_group_name_H-M   'P 1'
#
loop_
_entity.id
_entity.type
_entity.pdbx_description
1 polymer ?
#
loop_
_entity_poly.entity_id
_entity_poly.type
_entity_poly.pdbx_seq_one_letter_code
_entity_poly.pdbx_strand_id
1 'polypeptide(L)'
;MHDYFDEHKPKGSNRSQIAVKHRWALIQKAMNKFCAHKVAVDRLNESGKNEQDRIDDAVQMYERTKPFTIMHCWKKLRNEANWNNKFLELNNSTSPNGMSTPATQGHTVAGHTESGNENIDTTRPEGRDSAKRRSRSKSFTETSSSSTAVEVLPRLEEKSEKTEQKQDQQMAEILSRKDEKIKIQRDLFKLQKKHMKMSVQQQKKEYAIREKRTEAQLISAESSIMSIDIEKVPPYLKNYYLGMQQQIMERRGFINPSNNED
;
A
#
# COMPACT_ATOMS: atom_id res chain seq x y z
N MET A 1 -24.97 11.97 -12.19
CA MET A 1 -24.26 12.30 -10.92
C MET A 1 -25.11 13.16 -10.00
N HIS A 2 -25.89 14.11 -10.52
CA HIS A 2 -26.93 14.80 -9.74
C HIS A 2 -28.03 13.82 -9.31
N ASP A 3 -28.49 12.98 -10.25
CA ASP A 3 -29.56 11.98 -10.00
C ASP A 3 -29.18 10.95 -8.92
N TYR A 4 -27.94 10.43 -8.97
CA TYR A 4 -27.42 9.53 -7.94
C TYR A 4 -27.34 10.20 -6.56
N PHE A 5 -27.01 11.50 -6.51
CA PHE A 5 -26.94 12.25 -5.27
C PHE A 5 -28.33 12.43 -4.66
N ASP A 6 -29.34 12.76 -5.49
CA ASP A 6 -30.71 12.94 -5.03
C ASP A 6 -31.32 11.62 -4.54
N GLU A 7 -31.00 10.51 -5.19
CA GLU A 7 -31.46 9.15 -4.82
C GLU A 7 -30.82 8.62 -3.53
N HIS A 8 -29.54 8.92 -3.27
CA HIS A 8 -28.78 8.42 -2.12
C HIS A 8 -28.63 9.44 -0.98
N LYS A 9 -29.34 10.56 -1.05
CA LYS A 9 -29.32 11.60 -0.03
C LYS A 9 -29.99 11.09 1.26
N PRO A 10 -29.34 11.15 2.42
CA PRO A 10 -29.98 10.77 3.68
C PRO A 10 -31.21 11.63 3.94
N LYS A 11 -32.34 11.01 4.29
CA LYS A 11 -33.58 11.71 4.65
C LYS A 11 -33.29 12.71 5.77
N GLY A 12 -33.57 13.99 5.55
CA GLY A 12 -33.30 15.09 6.50
C GLY A 12 -31.99 15.87 6.30
N SER A 13 -31.16 15.52 5.30
CA SER A 13 -29.94 16.30 5.00
C SER A 13 -30.26 17.57 4.18
N ASN A 14 -29.84 18.74 4.66
CA ASN A 14 -29.93 20.02 3.92
C ASN A 14 -28.67 20.34 3.11
N ARG A 15 -27.70 19.43 3.02
CA ARG A 15 -26.42 19.70 2.34
C ARG A 15 -26.59 19.67 0.83
N SER A 16 -26.06 20.68 0.16
CA SER A 16 -25.98 20.72 -1.31
C SER A 16 -24.91 19.76 -1.84
N GLN A 17 -25.07 19.32 -3.09
CA GLN A 17 -24.07 18.49 -3.78
C GLN A 17 -22.68 19.16 -3.78
N ILE A 18 -22.65 20.49 -3.97
CA ILE A 18 -21.43 21.30 -3.95
C ILE A 18 -20.74 21.22 -2.58
N ALA A 19 -21.49 21.36 -1.49
CA ALA A 19 -20.95 21.24 -0.13
C ALA A 19 -20.35 19.85 0.13
N VAL A 20 -20.98 18.79 -0.39
CA VAL A 20 -20.46 17.42 -0.29
C VAL A 20 -19.19 17.24 -1.09
N LYS A 21 -19.13 17.76 -2.33
CA LYS A 21 -17.91 17.74 -3.16
C LYS A 21 -16.74 18.48 -2.48
N HIS A 22 -16.97 19.67 -1.95
CA HIS A 22 -15.93 20.40 -1.22
C HIS A 22 -15.46 19.66 0.02
N ARG A 23 -16.38 19.10 0.81
CA ARG A 23 -16.02 18.31 2.00
C ARG A 23 -15.21 17.07 1.60
N TRP A 24 -15.59 16.39 0.53
CA TRP A 24 -14.83 15.26 0.00
C TRP A 24 -13.41 15.68 -0.41
N ALA A 25 -13.25 16.80 -1.11
CA ALA A 25 -11.93 17.32 -1.48
C ALA A 25 -11.05 17.61 -0.26
N LEU A 26 -11.62 18.16 0.83
CA LEU A 26 -10.89 18.37 2.08
C LEU A 26 -10.47 17.05 2.73
N ILE A 27 -11.37 16.06 2.78
CA ILE A 27 -11.06 14.72 3.31
C ILE A 27 -9.95 14.08 2.48
N GLN A 28 -10.04 14.15 1.15
CA GLN A 28 -9.01 13.64 0.24
C GLN A 28 -7.64 14.29 0.49
N LYS A 29 -7.60 15.62 0.59
CA LYS A 29 -6.35 16.36 0.86
C LYS A 29 -5.74 15.96 2.21
N ALA A 30 -6.57 15.90 3.25
CA ALA A 30 -6.14 15.51 4.58
C ALA A 30 -5.68 14.04 4.61
N MET A 31 -6.36 13.14 3.89
CA MET A 31 -5.97 11.75 3.75
C MET A 31 -4.65 11.58 3.03
N ASN A 32 -4.46 12.22 1.87
CA ASN A 32 -3.21 12.15 1.12
C ASN A 32 -2.02 12.61 1.96
N LYS A 33 -2.20 13.69 2.73
CA LYS A 33 -1.18 14.16 3.67
C LYS A 33 -0.90 13.13 4.77
N PHE A 34 -1.92 12.53 5.37
CA PHE A 34 -1.73 11.46 6.35
C PHE A 34 -0.98 10.26 5.74
N CYS A 35 -1.34 9.86 4.52
CA CYS A 35 -0.66 8.78 3.79
C CYS A 35 0.82 9.07 3.58
N ALA A 36 1.21 10.31 3.26
CA ALA A 36 2.62 10.69 3.16
C ALA A 36 3.39 10.49 4.49
N HIS A 37 2.78 10.82 5.63
CA HIS A 37 3.37 10.57 6.94
C HIS A 37 3.45 9.07 7.23
N LYS A 38 2.40 8.31 6.91
CA LYS A 38 2.41 6.85 7.08
C LYS A 38 3.51 6.19 6.25
N VAL A 39 3.72 6.63 5.00
CA VAL A 39 4.82 6.14 4.16
C VAL A 39 6.19 6.46 4.79
N ALA A 40 6.35 7.66 5.35
CA ALA A 40 7.59 8.03 6.05
C ALA A 40 7.84 7.14 7.28
N VAL A 41 6.80 6.85 8.07
CA VAL A 41 6.86 5.91 9.21
C VAL A 41 7.15 4.48 8.75
N ASP A 42 6.48 4.01 7.70
CA ASP A 42 6.69 2.66 7.15
C ASP A 42 8.13 2.48 6.62
N ARG A 43 8.74 3.55 6.07
CA ARG A 43 10.14 3.55 5.60
C ARG A 43 11.18 3.45 6.72
N LEU A 44 10.87 3.99 7.90
CA LEU A 44 11.75 3.88 9.08
C LEU A 44 11.86 2.42 9.57
N ASN A 45 10.86 1.59 9.25
CA ASN A 45 10.81 0.13 9.47
C ASN A 45 11.40 -0.33 10.81
N GLU A 46 10.98 0.31 11.89
CA GLU A 46 11.38 -0.05 13.24
C GLU A 46 10.86 -1.46 13.58
N SER A 47 11.79 -2.37 13.88
CA SER A 47 11.46 -3.74 14.26
C SER A 47 10.68 -3.76 15.58
N GLY A 48 9.56 -4.50 15.61
CA GLY A 48 8.76 -4.71 16.82
C GLY A 48 7.48 -3.86 16.95
N LYS A 49 7.23 -2.89 16.05
CA LYS A 49 5.97 -2.11 16.04
C LYS A 49 4.86 -2.81 15.26
N ASN A 50 3.68 -2.91 15.87
CA ASN A 50 2.46 -3.40 15.23
C ASN A 50 1.94 -2.39 14.20
N GLU A 51 1.03 -2.81 13.31
CA GLU A 51 0.44 -1.91 12.31
C GLU A 51 -0.28 -0.72 12.95
N GLN A 52 -0.94 -0.94 14.10
CA GLN A 52 -1.62 0.11 14.85
C GLN A 52 -0.65 1.17 15.39
N ASP A 53 0.51 0.75 15.90
CA ASP A 53 1.54 1.66 16.42
C ASP A 53 2.07 2.57 15.30
N ARG A 54 2.26 2.02 14.10
CA ARG A 54 2.68 2.80 12.91
C ARG A 54 1.63 3.83 12.48
N ILE A 55 0.35 3.50 12.64
CA ILE A 55 -0.75 4.43 12.36
C ILE A 55 -0.76 5.55 13.38
N ASP A 56 -0.59 5.23 14.66
CA ASP A 56 -0.60 6.21 15.75
C ASP A 56 0.62 7.15 15.66
N ASP A 57 1.79 6.64 15.29
CA ASP A 57 2.97 7.45 14.96
C ASP A 57 2.67 8.42 13.80
N ALA A 58 2.04 7.94 12.72
CA ALA A 58 1.70 8.78 11.57
C ALA A 58 0.65 9.86 11.93
N VAL A 59 -0.28 9.56 12.83
CA VAL A 59 -1.22 10.56 13.39
C VAL A 59 -0.46 11.60 14.16
N GLN A 60 0.43 11.19 15.06
CA GLN A 60 1.22 12.11 15.87
C GLN A 60 2.07 13.04 14.98
N MET A 61 2.65 12.53 13.89
CA MET A 61 3.37 13.37 12.93
C MET A 61 2.45 14.38 12.22
N TYR A 62 1.23 13.98 11.87
CA TYR A 62 0.24 14.87 11.25
C TYR A 62 -0.18 16.01 12.19
N GLU A 63 -0.40 15.66 13.46
CA GLU A 63 -0.90 16.56 14.52
C GLU A 63 0.08 17.64 14.94
N ARG A 64 1.37 17.51 14.60
CA ARG A 64 2.36 18.59 14.74
C ARG A 64 1.95 19.87 14.02
N THR A 65 1.13 19.75 12.97
CA THR A 65 0.67 20.90 12.18
C THR A 65 -0.80 21.22 12.36
N LYS A 66 -1.66 20.19 12.39
CA LYS A 66 -3.12 20.34 12.47
C LYS A 66 -3.75 19.11 13.12
N PRO A 67 -4.82 19.27 13.93
CA PRO A 67 -5.49 18.14 14.57
C PRO A 67 -6.05 17.15 13.54
N PHE A 68 -5.91 15.85 13.80
CA PHE A 68 -6.33 14.80 12.88
C PHE A 68 -7.78 14.38 13.14
N THR A 69 -8.74 15.14 12.58
CA THR A 69 -10.19 14.91 12.82
C THR A 69 -10.83 13.87 11.90
N ILE A 70 -10.08 13.34 10.92
CA ILE A 70 -10.60 12.46 9.86
C ILE A 70 -10.26 10.97 10.05
N MET A 71 -9.87 10.55 11.26
CA MET A 71 -9.58 9.14 11.58
C MET A 71 -10.73 8.19 11.20
N HIS A 72 -11.98 8.61 11.46
CA HIS A 72 -13.17 7.84 11.10
C HIS A 72 -13.32 7.63 9.58
N CYS A 73 -12.88 8.60 8.75
CA CYS A 73 -12.86 8.47 7.30
C CYS A 73 -11.80 7.47 6.87
N TRP A 74 -10.61 7.51 7.48
CA TRP A 74 -9.53 6.58 7.18
C TRP A 74 -9.92 5.12 7.45
N LYS A 75 -10.53 4.83 8.61
CA LYS A 75 -11.00 3.49 8.97
C LYS A 75 -12.00 2.91 7.97
N LYS A 76 -12.84 3.75 7.35
CA LYS A 76 -13.79 3.35 6.31
C LYS A 76 -13.12 3.13 4.96
N LEU A 77 -12.16 3.98 4.59
CA LEU A 77 -11.52 3.96 3.27
C LEU A 77 -10.38 2.94 3.14
N ARG A 78 -9.72 2.55 4.24
CA ARG A 78 -8.54 1.65 4.19
C ARG A 78 -8.82 0.25 3.62
N ASN A 79 -10.06 -0.22 3.68
CA ASN A 79 -10.46 -1.55 3.20
C ASN A 79 -10.97 -1.51 1.75
N GLU A 80 -11.14 -0.33 1.16
CA GLU A 80 -11.67 -0.18 -0.20
C GLU A 80 -10.57 -0.43 -1.24
N ALA A 81 -10.77 -1.42 -2.12
CA ALA A 81 -9.77 -1.83 -3.12
C ALA A 81 -9.35 -0.67 -4.05
N ASN A 82 -10.31 0.19 -4.41
CA ASN A 82 -10.07 1.37 -5.25
C ASN A 82 -9.20 2.43 -4.55
N TRP A 83 -9.25 2.49 -3.21
CA TRP A 83 -8.42 3.39 -2.42
C TRP A 83 -7.01 2.84 -2.20
N ASN A 84 -6.89 1.54 -1.96
CA ASN A 84 -5.59 0.88 -1.78
C ASN A 84 -4.68 1.00 -3.03
N ASN A 85 -5.25 0.93 -4.24
CA ASN A 85 -4.49 1.16 -5.47
C ASN A 85 -3.90 2.58 -5.53
N LYS A 86 -4.71 3.60 -5.25
CA LYS A 86 -4.28 5.00 -5.20
C LYS A 86 -3.27 5.28 -4.08
N PHE A 87 -3.40 4.59 -2.96
CA PHE A 87 -2.44 4.63 -1.86
C PHE A 87 -1.07 4.03 -2.27
N LEU A 88 -1.08 2.92 -3.01
CA LEU A 88 0.13 2.27 -3.53
C LEU A 88 0.86 3.14 -4.57
N GLU A 89 0.11 3.85 -5.43
CA GLU A 89 0.67 4.82 -6.38
C GLU A 89 1.40 5.98 -5.69
N LEU A 90 0.81 6.55 -4.63
CA LEU A 90 1.45 7.62 -3.85
C LEU A 90 2.71 7.14 -3.11
N ASN A 91 2.69 5.90 -2.60
CA ASN A 91 3.87 5.29 -1.98
C ASN A 91 5.04 5.13 -2.98
N ASN A 92 4.72 4.73 -4.21
CA ASN A 92 5.70 4.53 -5.29
C ASN A 92 6.21 5.85 -5.91
N SER A 93 5.40 6.92 -5.88
CA SER A 93 5.74 8.22 -6.48
C SER A 93 6.69 9.08 -5.63
N THR A 94 6.90 8.72 -4.36
CA THR A 94 7.74 9.50 -3.42
C THR A 94 9.22 9.04 -3.43
N SER A 95 9.71 8.52 -4.57
CA SER A 95 11.13 8.21 -4.76
C SER A 95 11.88 9.51 -5.13
N PRO A 96 13.03 9.85 -4.52
CA PRO A 96 13.65 11.19 -4.65
C PRO A 96 14.31 11.49 -6.01
N ASN A 97 13.96 10.80 -7.09
CA ASN A 97 14.70 10.88 -8.37
C ASN A 97 13.84 11.27 -9.58
N GLY A 98 12.85 12.14 -9.37
CA GLY A 98 12.01 12.72 -10.43
C GLY A 98 12.19 14.22 -10.52
N MET A 99 13.28 14.67 -11.18
CA MET A 99 13.47 16.05 -11.59
C MET A 99 12.32 16.47 -12.52
N SER A 100 11.29 17.12 -11.97
CA SER A 100 10.32 17.88 -12.75
C SER A 100 10.72 19.33 -12.66
N THR A 101 11.26 19.86 -13.75
CA THR A 101 11.54 21.28 -13.94
C THR A 101 10.23 22.07 -13.97
N PRO A 102 10.12 23.18 -13.21
CA PRO A 102 9.17 24.23 -13.54
C PRO A 102 9.89 25.33 -14.33
N ALA A 103 9.31 25.69 -15.47
CA ALA A 103 9.66 26.87 -16.23
C ALA A 103 9.61 28.12 -15.32
N THR A 104 10.71 28.87 -15.28
CA THR A 104 10.78 30.18 -14.60
C THR A 104 10.76 31.26 -15.67
N GLN A 105 9.61 31.91 -15.83
CA GLN A 105 9.53 33.30 -16.25
C GLN A 105 9.71 34.17 -15.00
N GLY A 106 10.62 35.14 -15.03
CA GLY A 106 10.84 36.05 -13.92
C GLY A 106 11.90 37.10 -14.22
N HIS A 107 11.44 38.33 -14.40
CA HIS A 107 12.18 39.55 -14.66
C HIS A 107 12.87 40.12 -13.40
N THR A 108 13.92 40.92 -13.64
CA THR A 108 14.41 42.13 -12.91
C THR A 108 15.46 42.07 -11.78
N VAL A 109 16.26 43.16 -11.78
CA VAL A 109 17.15 43.77 -10.76
C VAL A 109 18.57 43.17 -10.69
N ALA A 110 19.62 43.78 -11.27
CA ALA A 110 20.32 45.06 -11.02
C ALA A 110 21.40 44.97 -9.92
N GLY A 111 22.61 45.43 -10.26
CA GLY A 111 23.56 46.02 -9.31
C GLY A 111 25.03 45.57 -9.40
N HIS A 112 25.90 46.58 -9.57
CA HIS A 112 27.30 46.72 -9.07
C HIS A 112 28.44 46.63 -10.11
N THR A 113 28.91 47.78 -10.64
CA THR A 113 30.18 48.56 -10.35
C THR A 113 31.46 47.83 -10.82
N GLU A 114 32.45 48.41 -11.50
CA GLU A 114 33.26 49.64 -11.30
C GLU A 114 33.85 50.09 -12.67
N SER A 115 33.81 51.37 -13.08
CA SER A 115 34.81 52.46 -12.94
C SER A 115 36.20 52.25 -13.60
N GLY A 116 36.53 53.10 -14.61
CA GLY A 116 37.92 53.50 -14.94
C GLY A 116 38.33 53.70 -16.42
N ASN A 117 38.35 54.97 -16.89
CA ASN A 117 39.26 55.64 -17.88
C ASN A 117 39.52 55.07 -19.29
N GLU A 118 39.81 55.78 -20.39
CA GLU A 118 39.64 57.15 -20.96
C GLU A 118 40.22 57.07 -22.41
N ASN A 119 39.58 57.69 -23.43
CA ASN A 119 40.04 58.03 -24.81
C ASN A 119 40.70 56.92 -25.69
N ILE A 120 40.27 56.60 -26.92
CA ILE A 120 40.18 57.37 -28.18
C ILE A 120 39.60 56.34 -29.19
N ASP A 121 38.57 56.61 -30.00
CA ASP A 121 38.68 56.96 -31.43
C ASP A 121 37.24 56.92 -31.97
N THR A 122 36.79 58.02 -32.57
CA THR A 122 35.43 58.15 -33.12
C THR A 122 35.36 57.53 -34.50
N THR A 123 34.99 56.25 -34.59
CA THR A 123 34.42 55.69 -35.83
C THR A 123 33.02 55.15 -35.57
N ARG A 124 32.04 55.76 -36.26
CA ARG A 124 30.61 55.46 -36.18
C ARG A 124 30.36 54.01 -36.63
N PRO A 125 29.61 53.18 -35.87
CA PRO A 125 29.35 51.79 -36.26
C PRO A 125 28.58 51.71 -37.58
N GLU A 126 29.04 50.85 -38.49
CA GLU A 126 28.31 50.51 -39.72
C GLU A 126 26.93 49.95 -39.39
N GLY A 127 25.90 50.48 -40.06
CA GLY A 127 24.52 50.09 -39.84
C GLY A 127 24.26 48.62 -40.18
N ARG A 128 23.35 48.02 -39.39
CA ARG A 128 22.85 46.62 -39.47
C ARG A 128 22.54 46.11 -40.88
N ASP A 129 22.21 46.99 -41.82
CA ASP A 129 21.84 46.62 -43.19
C ASP A 129 23.06 46.37 -44.11
N SER A 130 24.17 47.07 -43.87
CA SER A 130 25.43 46.91 -44.63
C SER A 130 26.11 45.57 -44.30
N ALA A 131 26.08 45.16 -43.02
CA ALA A 131 26.60 43.88 -42.56
C ALA A 131 25.82 42.68 -43.13
N LYS A 132 24.49 42.82 -43.25
CA LYS A 132 23.62 41.77 -43.82
C LYS A 132 23.81 41.60 -45.32
N ARG A 133 24.06 42.70 -46.05
CA ARG A 133 24.33 42.66 -47.50
C ARG A 133 25.65 41.95 -47.83
N ARG A 134 26.71 42.18 -47.04
CA ARG A 134 27.99 41.46 -47.19
C ARG A 134 27.89 39.97 -46.85
N SER A 135 27.07 39.59 -45.87
CA SER A 135 26.83 38.17 -45.53
C SER A 135 26.16 37.41 -46.67
N ARG A 136 25.20 38.03 -47.39
CA ARG A 136 24.53 37.39 -48.53
C ARG A 136 25.39 37.33 -49.78
N SER A 137 26.22 38.35 -50.04
CA SER A 137 27.10 38.36 -51.21
C SER A 137 28.30 37.42 -51.09
N LYS A 138 28.67 36.99 -49.87
CA LYS A 138 29.73 36.01 -49.63
C LYS A 138 29.26 34.55 -49.66
N SER A 139 27.96 34.31 -49.82
CA SER A 139 27.35 32.97 -49.83
C SER A 139 27.20 32.38 -51.24
N PHE A 140 27.52 33.14 -52.29
CA PHE A 140 27.32 32.71 -53.66
C PHE A 140 28.58 32.96 -54.47
N THR A 141 29.63 32.18 -54.20
CA THR A 141 30.60 31.73 -55.21
C THR A 141 31.57 30.75 -54.56
N GLU A 142 31.59 29.57 -55.15
CA GLU A 142 32.66 28.57 -55.16
C GLU A 142 32.56 27.36 -54.21
N THR A 143 32.41 26.22 -54.92
CA THR A 143 33.01 24.89 -54.69
C THR A 143 32.39 23.95 -53.65
N SER A 144 31.51 23.10 -54.16
CA SER A 144 31.65 21.63 -54.12
C SER A 144 32.51 21.05 -52.99
N SER A 145 31.84 20.52 -51.98
CA SER A 145 32.25 19.30 -51.27
C SER A 145 31.03 18.64 -50.63
N SER A 146 30.22 17.98 -51.46
CA SER A 146 29.14 17.07 -51.06
C SER A 146 29.71 15.76 -50.48
N SER A 147 30.71 15.84 -49.62
CA SER A 147 31.39 14.69 -49.00
C SER A 147 31.30 14.75 -47.48
N THR A 148 31.39 15.94 -46.87
CA THR A 148 31.27 16.08 -45.41
C THR A 148 29.84 15.88 -44.91
N ALA A 149 28.82 16.33 -45.67
CA ALA A 149 27.41 16.10 -45.32
C ALA A 149 26.96 14.64 -45.51
N VAL A 150 27.58 13.92 -46.46
CA VAL A 150 27.27 12.52 -46.77
C VAL A 150 27.83 11.57 -45.69
N GLU A 151 28.91 11.91 -44.99
CA GLU A 151 29.42 11.11 -43.87
C GLU A 151 28.75 11.40 -42.51
N VAL A 152 28.16 12.58 -42.33
CA VAL A 152 27.58 12.99 -41.04
C VAL A 152 26.20 12.38 -40.80
N LEU A 153 25.39 12.17 -41.85
CA LEU A 153 24.06 11.53 -41.74
C LEU A 153 24.15 10.04 -41.33
N PRO A 154 24.98 9.19 -41.96
CA PRO A 154 25.16 7.79 -41.54
C PRO A 154 25.71 7.68 -40.11
N ARG A 155 26.59 8.60 -39.69
CA ARG A 155 27.11 8.66 -38.32
C ARG A 155 26.07 9.11 -37.30
N LEU A 156 25.05 9.88 -37.70
CA LEU A 156 23.91 10.25 -36.85
C LEU A 156 22.93 9.09 -36.74
N GLU A 157 22.63 8.40 -37.84
CA GLU A 157 21.79 7.20 -37.87
C GLU A 157 22.41 6.08 -37.04
N GLU A 158 23.70 5.76 -37.24
CA GLU A 158 24.42 4.76 -36.46
C GLU A 158 24.47 5.11 -34.96
N LYS A 159 24.59 6.39 -34.61
CA LYS A 159 24.51 6.84 -33.21
C LYS A 159 23.09 6.71 -32.66
N SER A 160 22.06 6.99 -33.46
CA SER A 160 20.66 6.85 -33.06
C SER A 160 20.26 5.39 -32.84
N GLU A 161 20.65 4.49 -33.74
CA GLU A 161 20.46 3.04 -33.62
C GLU A 161 21.19 2.48 -32.39
N LYS A 162 22.43 2.92 -32.13
CA LYS A 162 23.16 2.51 -30.92
C LYS A 162 22.50 3.02 -29.64
N THR A 163 21.82 4.16 -29.66
CA THR A 163 21.07 4.64 -28.49
C THR A 163 19.75 3.90 -28.31
N GLU A 164 19.06 3.57 -29.41
CA GLU A 164 17.82 2.78 -29.40
C GLU A 164 18.08 1.35 -28.91
N GLN A 165 19.11 0.69 -29.43
CA GLN A 165 19.53 -0.64 -28.96
C GLN A 165 19.88 -0.67 -27.47
N LYS A 166 20.50 0.40 -26.94
CA LYS A 166 20.78 0.51 -25.50
C LYS A 166 19.51 0.68 -24.68
N GLN A 167 18.53 1.43 -25.18
CA GLN A 167 17.22 1.59 -24.52
C GLN A 167 16.43 0.28 -24.55
N ASP A 168 16.44 -0.44 -25.65
CA ASP A 168 15.78 -1.74 -25.80
C ASP A 168 16.41 -2.81 -24.89
N GLN A 169 17.74 -2.85 -24.80
CA GLN A 169 18.44 -3.72 -23.86
C GLN A 169 18.05 -3.43 -22.41
N GLN A 170 17.98 -2.14 -22.02
CA GLN A 170 17.52 -1.73 -20.69
C GLN A 170 16.05 -2.11 -20.45
N MET A 171 15.18 -1.95 -21.45
CA MET A 171 13.78 -2.32 -21.34
C MET A 171 13.61 -3.84 -21.17
N ALA A 172 14.31 -4.64 -21.96
CA ALA A 172 14.29 -6.10 -21.85
C ALA A 172 14.77 -6.58 -20.48
N GLU A 173 15.83 -5.97 -19.94
CA GLU A 173 16.35 -6.29 -18.61
C GLU A 173 15.35 -5.92 -17.50
N ILE A 174 14.65 -4.78 -17.63
CA ILE A 174 13.58 -4.38 -16.71
C ILE A 174 12.41 -5.36 -16.75
N LEU A 175 12.01 -5.82 -17.94
CA LEU A 175 10.92 -6.80 -18.11
C LEU A 175 11.29 -8.14 -17.45
N SER A 176 12.50 -8.65 -17.71
CA SER A 176 12.99 -9.87 -17.07
C SER A 176 12.97 -9.78 -15.53
N ARG A 177 13.48 -8.66 -14.97
CA ARG A 177 13.44 -8.42 -13.51
C ARG A 177 12.02 -8.35 -12.97
N LYS A 178 11.07 -7.77 -13.72
CA LYS A 178 9.65 -7.74 -13.33
C LYS A 178 9.04 -9.14 -13.33
N ASP A 179 9.35 -9.96 -14.33
CA ASP A 179 8.86 -11.33 -14.41
C ASP A 179 9.41 -12.21 -13.28
N GLU A 180 10.69 -12.09 -12.97
CA GLU A 180 11.32 -12.74 -11.81
C GLU A 180 10.66 -12.30 -10.50
N LYS A 181 10.43 -11.00 -10.32
CA LYS A 181 9.73 -10.47 -9.14
C LYS A 181 8.32 -11.05 -9.01
N ILE A 182 7.56 -11.11 -10.10
CA ILE A 182 6.21 -11.70 -10.12
C ILE A 182 6.28 -13.20 -9.80
N LYS A 183 7.29 -13.92 -10.30
CA LYS A 183 7.51 -15.33 -9.98
C LYS A 183 7.78 -15.54 -8.49
N ILE A 184 8.67 -14.75 -7.90
CA ILE A 184 8.98 -14.78 -6.45
C ILE A 184 7.72 -14.47 -5.63
N GLN A 185 6.94 -13.46 -6.02
CA GLN A 185 5.67 -13.13 -5.34
C GLN A 185 4.66 -14.28 -5.39
N ARG A 186 4.51 -14.93 -6.55
CA ARG A 186 3.64 -16.12 -6.69
C ARG A 186 4.11 -17.26 -5.79
N ASP A 187 5.40 -17.52 -5.71
CA ASP A 187 5.93 -18.63 -4.92
C ASP A 187 5.85 -18.34 -3.40
N LEU A 188 6.04 -17.09 -2.99
CA LEU A 188 5.78 -16.66 -1.61
C LEU A 188 4.30 -16.86 -1.23
N PHE A 189 3.37 -16.47 -2.12
CA PHE A 189 1.95 -16.66 -1.88
C PHE A 189 1.56 -18.15 -1.83
N LYS A 190 2.14 -18.98 -2.71
CA LYS A 190 1.95 -20.44 -2.66
C LYS A 190 2.49 -21.01 -1.35
N LEU A 191 3.64 -20.55 -0.87
CA LEU A 191 4.24 -21.01 0.38
C LEU A 191 3.38 -20.59 1.58
N GLN A 192 2.90 -19.35 1.63
CA GLN A 192 1.97 -18.86 2.65
C GLN A 192 0.67 -19.69 2.67
N LYS A 193 0.10 -19.99 1.49
CA LYS A 193 -1.09 -20.84 1.37
C LYS A 193 -0.84 -22.26 1.87
N LYS A 194 0.34 -22.84 1.60
CA LYS A 194 0.74 -24.15 2.12
C LYS A 194 0.87 -24.11 3.65
N HIS A 195 1.55 -23.11 4.20
CA HIS A 195 1.70 -22.94 5.65
C HIS A 195 0.33 -22.81 6.35
N MET A 196 -0.57 -21.99 5.81
CA MET A 196 -1.94 -21.84 6.33
C MET A 196 -2.69 -23.17 6.33
N LYS A 197 -2.63 -23.94 5.23
CA LYS A 197 -3.28 -25.26 5.16
C LYS A 197 -2.72 -26.24 6.18
N MET A 198 -1.40 -26.28 6.34
CA MET A 198 -0.75 -27.13 7.34
C MET A 198 -1.16 -26.76 8.77
N SER A 199 -1.18 -25.45 9.08
CA SER A 199 -1.60 -24.95 10.39
C SER A 199 -3.06 -25.32 10.71
N VAL A 200 -3.98 -25.14 9.77
CA VAL A 200 -5.39 -25.54 9.95
C VAL A 200 -5.53 -27.05 10.14
N GLN A 201 -4.77 -27.86 9.39
CA GLN A 201 -4.79 -29.32 9.58
C GLN A 201 -4.24 -29.73 10.96
N GLN A 202 -3.18 -29.06 11.42
CA GLN A 202 -2.62 -29.32 12.75
C GLN A 202 -3.63 -28.95 13.85
N GLN A 203 -4.27 -27.78 13.77
CA GLN A 203 -5.31 -27.38 14.73
C GLN A 203 -6.47 -28.38 14.77
N LYS A 204 -6.92 -28.89 13.60
CA LYS A 204 -7.96 -29.92 13.55
C LYS A 204 -7.54 -31.23 14.23
N LYS A 205 -6.30 -31.67 14.01
CA LYS A 205 -5.75 -32.86 14.69
C LYS A 205 -5.65 -32.65 16.20
N GLU A 206 -5.14 -31.50 16.63
CA GLU A 206 -5.04 -31.14 18.05
C GLU A 206 -6.41 -31.05 18.72
N TYR A 207 -7.43 -30.49 18.05
CA TYR A 207 -8.80 -30.44 18.53
C TYR A 207 -9.38 -31.86 18.71
N ALA A 208 -9.25 -32.72 17.69
CA ALA A 208 -9.72 -34.10 17.77
C ALA A 208 -9.01 -34.91 18.87
N ILE A 209 -7.71 -34.69 19.07
CA ILE A 209 -6.95 -35.31 20.18
C ILE A 209 -7.45 -34.80 21.52
N ARG A 210 -7.72 -33.48 21.65
CA ARG A 210 -8.23 -32.87 22.88
C ARG A 210 -9.60 -33.43 23.24
N GLU A 211 -10.52 -33.49 22.28
CA GLU A 211 -11.86 -34.04 22.46
C GLU A 211 -11.81 -35.51 22.95
N LYS A 212 -11.01 -36.35 22.29
CA LYS A 212 -10.81 -37.75 22.73
C LYS A 212 -10.21 -37.85 24.13
N ARG A 213 -9.27 -36.97 24.48
CA ARG A 213 -8.69 -36.92 25.84
C ARG A 213 -9.72 -36.51 26.88
N THR A 214 -10.54 -35.49 26.61
CA THR A 214 -11.59 -35.06 27.53
C THR A 214 -12.67 -36.12 27.70
N GLU A 215 -13.04 -36.82 26.62
CA GLU A 215 -14.00 -37.92 26.68
C GLU A 215 -13.44 -39.10 27.49
N ALA A 216 -12.18 -39.49 27.25
CA ALA A 216 -11.53 -40.54 28.02
C ALA A 216 -11.42 -40.19 29.52
N GLN A 217 -11.12 -38.93 29.85
CA GLN A 217 -11.11 -38.45 31.24
C GLN A 217 -12.50 -38.51 31.87
N LEU A 218 -13.54 -38.09 31.14
CA LEU A 218 -14.92 -38.20 31.61
C LEU A 218 -15.32 -39.67 31.85
N ILE A 219 -15.04 -40.56 30.89
CA ILE A 219 -15.31 -42.00 31.02
C ILE A 219 -14.56 -42.57 32.23
N SER A 220 -13.29 -42.18 32.45
CA SER A 220 -12.52 -42.64 33.60
C SER A 220 -13.11 -42.17 34.93
N ALA A 221 -13.56 -40.91 35.02
CA ALA A 221 -14.19 -40.38 36.22
C ALA A 221 -15.54 -41.05 36.50
N GLU A 222 -16.35 -41.25 35.45
CA GLU A 222 -17.62 -41.95 35.56
C GLU A 222 -17.43 -43.42 35.95
N SER A 223 -16.45 -44.11 35.36
CA SER A 223 -16.11 -45.48 35.75
C SER A 223 -15.67 -45.57 37.21
N SER A 224 -14.90 -44.60 37.70
CA SER A 224 -14.54 -44.51 39.11
C SER A 224 -15.78 -44.38 40.00
N ILE A 225 -16.76 -43.55 39.64
CA ILE A 225 -18.02 -43.39 40.39
C ILE A 225 -18.88 -44.66 40.33
N MET A 226 -19.00 -45.29 39.17
CA MET A 226 -19.77 -46.53 38.98
C MET A 226 -19.17 -47.72 39.72
N SER A 227 -17.85 -47.70 39.98
CA SER A 227 -17.17 -48.77 40.73
C SER A 227 -17.34 -48.70 42.25
N ILE A 228 -17.95 -47.63 42.78
CA ILE A 228 -18.14 -47.44 44.22
C ILE A 228 -19.29 -48.34 44.71
N ASP A 229 -18.97 -49.17 45.71
CA ASP A 229 -19.91 -50.04 46.41
C ASP A 229 -20.77 -49.25 47.42
N ILE A 230 -22.07 -49.13 47.14
CA ILE A 230 -23.03 -48.32 47.92
C ILE A 230 -23.17 -48.82 49.37
N GLU A 231 -22.95 -50.11 49.62
CA GLU A 231 -23.08 -50.67 50.97
C GLU A 231 -21.96 -50.20 51.90
N LYS A 232 -20.77 -49.93 51.33
CA LYS A 232 -19.58 -49.48 52.05
C LYS A 232 -19.49 -47.97 52.22
N VAL A 233 -20.38 -47.22 51.56
CA VAL A 233 -20.43 -45.75 51.66
C VAL A 233 -21.15 -45.32 52.94
N PRO A 234 -20.68 -44.27 53.65
CA PRO A 234 -21.36 -43.74 54.82
C PRO A 234 -22.84 -43.39 54.54
N PRO A 235 -23.78 -43.64 55.48
CA PRO A 235 -25.22 -43.48 55.25
C PRO A 235 -25.63 -42.11 54.70
N TYR A 236 -24.96 -41.03 55.14
CA TYR A 236 -25.24 -39.66 54.69
C TYR A 236 -24.81 -39.36 53.24
N LEU A 237 -23.97 -40.20 52.62
CA LEU A 237 -23.50 -40.06 51.23
C LEU A 237 -24.14 -41.06 50.26
N LYS A 238 -24.89 -42.06 50.75
CA LYS A 238 -25.47 -43.11 49.89
C LYS A 238 -26.34 -42.54 48.77
N ASN A 239 -27.25 -41.64 49.11
CA ASN A 239 -28.15 -41.01 48.13
C ASN A 239 -27.40 -40.19 47.07
N TYR A 240 -26.27 -39.58 47.44
CA TYR A 240 -25.43 -38.81 46.51
C TYR A 240 -24.82 -39.72 45.45
N TYR A 241 -24.16 -40.82 45.87
CA TYR A 241 -23.54 -41.75 44.91
C TYR A 241 -24.57 -42.52 44.09
N LEU A 242 -25.70 -42.91 44.70
CA LEU A 242 -26.81 -43.55 43.98
C LEU A 242 -27.35 -42.65 42.86
N GLY A 243 -27.61 -41.38 43.15
CA GLY A 243 -28.06 -40.41 42.16
C GLY A 243 -27.03 -40.16 41.05
N MET A 244 -25.74 -40.05 41.41
CA MET A 244 -24.67 -39.89 40.43
C MET A 244 -24.54 -41.09 39.48
N GLN A 245 -24.64 -42.32 40.01
CA GLN A 245 -24.60 -43.54 39.21
C GLN A 245 -25.79 -43.60 38.26
N GLN A 246 -26.99 -43.29 38.74
CA GLN A 246 -28.19 -43.22 37.89
C GLN A 246 -28.05 -42.17 36.78
N GLN A 247 -27.57 -40.96 37.10
CA GLN A 247 -27.37 -39.90 36.09
C GLN A 247 -26.30 -40.28 35.04
N ILE A 248 -25.27 -41.04 35.43
CA ILE A 248 -24.28 -41.59 34.49
C ILE A 248 -24.96 -42.63 33.59
N MET A 249 -25.73 -43.54 34.15
CA MET A 249 -26.47 -44.56 33.39
C MET A 249 -27.43 -43.91 32.39
N GLU A 250 -28.24 -42.94 32.81
CA GLU A 250 -29.17 -42.19 31.95
C GLU A 250 -28.44 -41.46 30.81
N ARG A 251 -27.37 -40.72 31.10
CA ARG A 251 -26.57 -40.04 30.07
C ARG A 251 -25.93 -41.00 29.06
N ARG A 252 -25.64 -42.24 29.48
CA ARG A 252 -25.08 -43.30 28.62
C ARG A 252 -26.17 -44.17 27.95
N GLY A 253 -27.45 -43.88 28.20
CA GLY A 253 -28.58 -44.58 27.59
C GLY A 253 -28.98 -45.89 28.26
N PHE A 254 -28.46 -46.17 29.46
CA PHE A 254 -28.87 -47.31 30.28
C PHE A 254 -30.06 -46.87 31.15
N ILE A 255 -31.28 -46.98 30.63
CA ILE A 255 -32.51 -46.66 31.36
C ILE A 255 -32.86 -47.86 32.26
N ASN A 256 -33.07 -47.60 33.55
CA ASN A 256 -33.67 -48.59 34.45
C ASN A 256 -35.15 -48.76 34.05
N PRO A 257 -35.63 -49.98 33.74
CA PRO A 257 -37.01 -50.21 33.29
C PRO A 257 -38.09 -49.99 34.38
N SER A 258 -37.76 -49.35 35.51
CA SER A 258 -38.63 -49.32 36.69
C SER A 258 -39.57 -48.11 36.78
N ASN A 259 -39.61 -47.22 35.77
CA ASN A 259 -40.41 -45.99 35.82
C ASN A 259 -41.53 -45.91 34.76
N ASN A 260 -41.95 -47.02 34.16
CA ASN A 260 -43.08 -47.08 33.22
C ASN A 260 -44.21 -48.00 33.70
N GLU A 261 -44.55 -47.94 34.99
CA GLU A 261 -45.85 -48.40 35.48
C GLU A 261 -46.46 -47.29 36.33
N ASP A 262 -47.27 -46.45 35.68
CA ASP A 262 -48.51 -45.84 36.21
C ASP A 262 -49.22 -45.05 35.08
#